data_AF-A0A2T2VXC3-F1
#
_entry.id   AF-A0A2T2VXC3-F1
#
_cell.length_a   1.000
_cell.length_b   1.000
_cell.length_c   1.000
_cell.angle_alpha   90.00
_cell.angle_beta   90.00
_cell.angle_gamma   90.00
#
_symmetry.space_group_name_H-M   'P 1'
#
loop_
_entity.id
_entity.type
_entity.pdbx_description
1 polymer ?
#
loop_
_entity_poly.entity_id
_entity_poly.type
_entity_poly.pdbx_seq_one_letter_code
_entity_poly.pdbx_strand_id
1 'polypeptide(L)'
;MGTKYNFACPGCGYIAEWVSGQRDFGEMAVVRTVICEDCKAVVDVLIGQYGQDGLTGDPDYDKSLNLCPKCEGTRLYSWSSKHPCPKCDDKMLKDDTFGEMLWD
;
A
#
# COMPACT_ATOMS: atom_id res chain seq x y z
N MET A 1 -11.79 -1.07 -11.04
CA MET A 1 -11.79 -1.80 -9.76
C MET A 1 -10.36 -2.00 -9.38
N GLY A 2 -10.01 -1.62 -8.16
CA GLY A 2 -8.67 -1.86 -7.66
C GLY A 2 -8.50 -3.33 -7.30
N THR A 3 -7.26 -3.77 -7.21
CA THR A 3 -6.92 -5.15 -6.86
C THR A 3 -5.89 -5.20 -5.74
N LYS A 4 -6.11 -6.10 -4.79
CA LYS A 4 -5.22 -6.35 -3.66
C LYS A 4 -4.66 -7.76 -3.68
N TYR A 5 -3.43 -7.85 -3.19
CA TYR A 5 -2.63 -9.06 -3.14
C TYR A 5 -1.95 -9.23 -1.78
N ASN A 6 -1.50 -10.44 -1.53
CA ASN A 6 -0.54 -10.72 -0.47
C ASN A 6 0.87 -10.78 -1.07
N PHE A 7 1.85 -10.27 -0.33
CA PHE A 7 3.26 -10.44 -0.66
C PHE A 7 3.98 -11.07 0.52
N ALA A 8 4.69 -12.15 0.30
CA ALA A 8 5.42 -12.88 1.32
C ALA A 8 6.93 -12.72 1.14
N CYS A 9 7.63 -12.49 2.25
CA CYS A 9 9.09 -12.44 2.28
C CYS A 9 9.65 -13.83 2.61
N PRO A 10 10.41 -14.48 1.71
CA PRO A 10 11.02 -15.78 2.00
C PRO A 10 12.13 -15.72 3.06
N GLY A 11 12.82 -14.57 3.18
CA GLY A 11 13.93 -14.41 4.13
C GLY A 11 13.51 -14.40 5.61
N CYS A 12 12.45 -13.65 5.95
CA CYS A 12 12.02 -13.49 7.35
C CYS A 12 10.57 -13.91 7.64
N GLY A 13 9.83 -14.40 6.65
CA GLY A 13 8.43 -14.83 6.79
C GLY A 13 7.42 -13.69 6.96
N TYR A 14 7.82 -12.42 6.82
CA TYR A 14 6.88 -11.30 6.84
C TYR A 14 5.91 -11.36 5.66
N ILE A 15 4.63 -11.12 5.93
CA ILE A 15 3.57 -11.03 4.93
C ILE A 15 2.99 -9.61 4.94
N ALA A 16 2.97 -8.99 3.77
CA ALA A 16 2.21 -7.78 3.50
C ALA A 16 0.87 -8.20 2.92
N GLU A 17 -0.18 -8.14 3.74
CA GLU A 17 -1.52 -8.59 3.35
C GLU A 17 -2.33 -7.45 2.74
N TRP A 18 -3.11 -7.78 1.71
CA TRP A 18 -4.10 -6.90 1.10
C TRP A 18 -3.56 -5.53 0.66
N VAL A 19 -2.44 -5.55 -0.08
CA VAL A 19 -1.84 -4.37 -0.70
C VAL A 19 -1.86 -4.47 -2.22
N SER A 20 -1.99 -3.34 -2.91
CA SER A 20 -2.04 -3.29 -4.39
C SER A 20 -0.70 -3.60 -5.08
N GLY A 21 0.41 -3.45 -4.35
CA GLY A 21 1.79 -3.59 -4.82
C GLY A 21 2.35 -2.42 -5.63
N GLN A 22 1.52 -1.45 -6.00
CA GLN A 22 1.89 -0.28 -6.79
C GLN A 22 0.83 0.83 -6.59
N ARG A 23 0.85 1.87 -7.45
CA ARG A 23 -0.29 2.78 -7.56
C ARG A 23 -1.47 2.03 -8.16
N ASP A 24 -2.62 2.13 -7.53
CA ASP A 24 -3.85 1.46 -7.94
C ASP A 24 -5.07 2.31 -7.58
N PHE A 25 -6.21 2.06 -8.21
CA PHE A 25 -7.42 2.82 -7.95
C PHE A 25 -8.69 1.99 -8.19
N GLY A 26 -9.64 2.21 -7.29
CA GLY A 26 -11.01 1.75 -7.43
C GLY A 26 -11.91 2.76 -8.13
N GLU A 27 -13.22 2.68 -7.91
CA GLU A 27 -14.14 3.71 -8.37
C GLU A 27 -13.92 5.05 -7.64
N MET A 28 -13.72 5.00 -6.34
CA MET A 28 -13.67 6.15 -5.45
C MET A 28 -12.23 6.49 -5.03
N ALA A 29 -11.47 5.55 -4.50
CA ALA A 29 -10.18 5.80 -3.88
C ALA A 29 -9.00 5.49 -4.80
N VAL A 30 -7.94 6.28 -4.67
CA VAL A 30 -6.62 6.04 -5.28
C VAL A 30 -5.64 5.74 -4.16
N VAL A 31 -4.95 4.61 -4.27
CA VAL A 31 -3.96 4.18 -3.29
C VAL A 31 -2.59 4.01 -3.93
N ARG A 32 -1.57 4.01 -3.07
CA ARG A 32 -0.22 3.60 -3.46
C ARG A 32 0.39 2.74 -2.39
N THR A 33 0.95 1.61 -2.79
CA THR A 33 1.72 0.76 -1.90
C THR A 33 3.07 1.39 -1.57
N VAL A 34 3.36 1.52 -0.27
CA VAL A 34 4.56 2.16 0.29
C VAL A 34 5.07 1.37 1.49
N ILE A 35 6.31 1.64 1.90
CA ILE A 35 6.84 1.22 3.19
C ILE A 35 6.54 2.31 4.22
N CYS A 36 5.88 1.95 5.31
CA CYS A 36 5.89 2.75 6.53
C CYS A 36 7.10 2.38 7.37
N GLU A 37 8.00 3.34 7.60
CA GLU A 37 9.23 3.08 8.34
C GLU A 37 8.99 2.86 9.83
N ASP A 38 8.01 3.55 10.41
CA ASP A 38 7.68 3.42 11.83
C ASP A 38 7.03 2.05 12.12
N CYS A 39 6.13 1.59 11.24
CA CYS A 39 5.51 0.27 11.37
C CYS A 39 6.39 -0.88 10.89
N LYS A 40 7.48 -0.60 10.14
CA LYS A 40 8.26 -1.60 9.38
C LYS A 40 7.34 -2.53 8.58
N ALA A 41 6.40 -1.93 7.85
CA ALA A 41 5.35 -2.63 7.12
C ALA A 41 5.16 -2.05 5.73
N VAL A 42 4.77 -2.90 4.78
CA VAL A 42 4.25 -2.49 3.47
C VAL A 42 2.74 -2.26 3.62
N VAL A 43 2.26 -1.12 3.16
CA VAL A 43 0.86 -0.68 3.31
C VAL A 43 0.41 0.08 2.07
N ASP A 44 -0.89 0.06 1.79
CA ASP A 44 -1.51 0.99 0.86
C ASP A 44 -1.87 2.27 1.60
N VAL A 45 -1.43 3.41 1.07
CA VAL A 45 -1.80 4.72 1.57
C VAL A 45 -2.74 5.40 0.60
N LEU A 46 -3.73 6.12 1.12
CA LEU A 46 -4.63 6.92 0.31
C LEU A 46 -3.87 8.11 -0.27
N ILE A 47 -3.96 8.30 -1.58
CA ILE A 47 -3.24 9.37 -2.29
C ILE A 47 -4.15 10.24 -3.16
N GLY A 48 -5.44 9.93 -3.25
CA GLY A 48 -6.42 10.76 -3.93
C GLY A 48 -7.72 10.02 -4.19
N GLN A 49 -8.53 10.56 -5.09
CA GLN A 49 -9.91 10.11 -5.35
C GLN A 49 -10.23 10.15 -6.85
N TYR A 50 -11.16 9.32 -7.31
CA TYR A 50 -11.66 9.27 -8.69
C TYR A 50 -10.55 9.18 -9.74
N GLY A 51 -9.54 8.35 -9.47
CA GLY A 51 -8.39 8.13 -10.35
C GLY A 51 -7.34 9.25 -10.36
N GLN A 52 -7.55 10.35 -9.62
CA GLN A 52 -6.61 11.47 -9.51
C GLN A 52 -5.78 11.40 -8.22
N ASP A 53 -4.50 11.77 -8.31
CA ASP A 53 -3.62 11.93 -7.15
C ASP A 53 -3.72 13.38 -6.62
N GLY A 54 -3.68 13.54 -5.30
CA GLY A 54 -3.64 14.83 -4.63
C GLY A 54 -4.90 15.16 -3.84
N LEU A 55 -4.97 16.42 -3.40
CA LEU A 55 -6.11 16.95 -2.66
C LEU A 55 -7.37 16.92 -3.53
N THR A 56 -8.49 16.51 -2.93
CA THR A 56 -9.79 16.44 -3.59
C THR A 56 -10.59 17.73 -3.44
N GLY A 57 -10.23 18.56 -2.45
CA GLY A 57 -10.99 19.74 -2.05
C GLY A 57 -12.06 19.43 -0.99
N ASP A 58 -12.20 18.17 -0.57
CA ASP A 58 -12.96 17.76 0.61
C ASP A 58 -12.01 17.65 1.82
N PRO A 59 -12.09 18.57 2.80
CA PRO A 59 -11.20 18.55 3.97
C PRO A 59 -11.32 17.28 4.82
N ASP A 60 -12.51 16.67 4.85
CA ASP A 60 -12.74 15.45 5.62
C ASP A 60 -12.12 14.22 4.96
N TYR A 61 -12.02 14.22 3.64
CA TYR A 61 -11.29 13.21 2.89
C TYR A 61 -9.78 13.46 2.97
N ASP A 62 -9.37 14.69 2.68
CA ASP A 62 -7.98 15.12 2.52
C ASP A 62 -7.14 14.92 3.79
N LYS A 63 -7.77 14.95 4.98
CA LYS A 63 -7.09 14.69 6.26
C LYS A 63 -6.45 13.30 6.38
N SER A 64 -6.87 12.35 5.55
CA SER A 64 -6.35 10.97 5.53
C SER A 64 -5.31 10.71 4.44
N LEU A 65 -5.07 11.69 3.56
CA LEU A 65 -4.13 11.54 2.45
C LEU A 65 -2.68 11.44 2.94
N ASN A 66 -1.92 10.54 2.31
CA ASN A 66 -0.49 10.33 2.57
C ASN A 66 -0.15 10.00 4.04
N LEU A 67 -1.07 9.34 4.74
CA LEU A 67 -0.85 8.82 6.09
C LEU A 67 -0.80 7.30 6.09
N CYS A 68 0.05 6.72 6.95
CA CYS A 68 0.03 5.30 7.20
C CYS A 68 -1.34 4.89 7.79
N PRO A 69 -2.07 3.93 7.23
CA PRO A 69 -3.38 3.51 7.75
C PRO A 69 -3.30 2.81 9.11
N LYS A 70 -2.10 2.47 9.59
CA LYS A 70 -1.88 1.76 10.86
C LYS A 70 -1.49 2.68 12.01
N CYS A 71 -0.68 3.70 11.75
CA CYS A 71 -0.12 4.57 12.78
C CYS A 71 -0.30 6.06 12.51
N GLU A 72 -0.92 6.42 11.39
CA GLU A 72 -1.10 7.81 10.93
C GLU A 72 0.23 8.57 10.72
N GLY A 73 1.36 7.86 10.72
CA GLY A 73 2.68 8.41 10.49
C GLY A 73 2.93 8.78 9.02
N THR A 74 3.80 9.75 8.81
CA THR A 74 4.16 10.31 7.49
C THR A 74 5.53 9.84 6.97
N ARG A 75 6.26 9.02 7.74
CA ARG A 75 7.54 8.40 7.32
C ARG A 75 7.29 7.25 6.35
N LEU A 76 6.83 7.61 5.17
CA LEU A 76 6.45 6.72 4.08
C LEU A 76 7.48 6.79 2.96
N TYR A 77 7.88 5.63 2.45
CA TYR A 77 8.87 5.49 1.39
C TYR A 77 8.29 4.69 0.24
N SER A 78 8.66 5.05 -0.99
CA SER A 78 8.24 4.29 -2.17
C SER A 78 8.66 2.83 -2.03
N TRP A 79 7.69 1.93 -2.19
CA TRP A 79 7.99 0.51 -2.32
C TRP A 79 8.40 0.25 -3.76
N SER A 80 9.71 0.19 -4.01
CA SER A 80 10.23 0.07 -5.37
C SER A 80 9.75 -1.21 -6.07
N SER A 81 9.86 -1.26 -7.41
CA SER A 81 9.54 -2.46 -8.22
C SER A 81 10.34 -3.72 -7.86
N LYS A 82 11.40 -3.59 -7.05
CA LYS A 82 12.12 -4.72 -6.48
C LYS A 82 11.39 -5.39 -5.31
N HIS A 83 10.33 -4.76 -4.80
CA HIS A 83 9.52 -5.20 -3.65
C HIS A 83 10.37 -5.56 -2.41
N PRO A 84 11.22 -4.64 -1.91
CA PRO A 84 12.10 -4.95 -0.76
C PRO A 84 11.31 -5.17 0.53
N CYS A 85 11.71 -6.15 1.33
CA CYS A 85 11.12 -6.41 2.63
C CYS A 85 11.50 -5.30 3.64
N PRO A 86 10.55 -4.66 4.32
CA PRO A 86 10.87 -3.61 5.29
C PRO A 86 11.57 -4.11 6.56
N LYS A 87 11.71 -5.44 6.74
CA LYS A 87 12.32 -6.07 7.92
C LYS A 87 13.72 -6.65 7.68
N CYS A 88 14.00 -7.12 6.47
CA CYS A 88 15.26 -7.79 6.15
C CYS A 88 15.83 -7.45 4.77
N ASP A 89 15.20 -6.53 4.03
CA ASP A 89 15.59 -6.06 2.70
C ASP A 89 15.50 -7.10 1.55
N ASP A 90 15.32 -8.39 1.86
CA ASP A 90 15.06 -9.43 0.86
C ASP A 90 13.83 -9.10 -0.01
N LYS A 91 13.87 -9.54 -1.26
CA LYS A 91 12.77 -9.38 -2.20
C LYS A 91 11.53 -10.16 -1.74
N MET A 92 10.41 -9.46 -1.58
CA MET A 92 9.10 -10.06 -1.36
C MET A 92 8.52 -10.58 -2.69
N LEU A 93 7.79 -11.69 -2.60
CA LEU A 93 7.14 -12.35 -3.72
C LEU A 93 5.63 -12.22 -3.58
N LYS A 94 4.93 -11.95 -4.69
CA LYS A 94 3.47 -12.03 -4.70
C LYS A 94 3.06 -13.46 -4.37
N ASP A 95 2.12 -13.60 -3.45
CA ASP A 95 1.55 -14.89 -3.08
C ASP A 95 0.40 -15.20 -4.02
N ASP A 96 0.63 -16.10 -4.97
CA ASP A 96 -0.36 -16.53 -5.98
C ASP A 96 -1.36 -17.56 -5.42
N THR A 97 -1.18 -18.04 -4.18
CA THR A 97 -2.11 -18.98 -3.54
C THR A 97 -3.31 -18.30 -2.92
N PHE A 98 -3.16 -17.04 -2.52
CA PHE A 98 -4.28 -16.19 -2.12
C PHE A 98 -4.87 -15.53 -3.36
N GLY A 99 -6.18 -15.72 -3.53
CA GLY A 99 -6.92 -15.10 -4.63
C GLY A 99 -6.81 -13.58 -4.62
N GLU A 100 -6.98 -12.99 -5.80
CA GLU A 100 -7.01 -11.53 -5.94
C GLU A 100 -8.29 -10.98 -5.29
N MET A 101 -8.16 -9.97 -4.42
CA MET A 101 -9.32 -9.27 -3.86
C MET A 101 -9.58 -8.01 -4.66
N LEU A 102 -10.75 -7.92 -5.27
CA LEU A 102 -11.24 -6.66 -5.82
C LEU A 102 -11.68 -5.75 -4.68
N TRP A 103 -11.35 -4.47 -4.78
CA TRP A 103 -11.75 -3.47 -3.82
C TRP A 103 -12.26 -2.22 -4.53
N ASP A 104 -13.02 -1.46 -3.75
CA ASP A 104 -13.87 -0.34 -4.19
C ASP A 104 -15.01 -0.80 -5.10
#